data_AF-A0A3D0JK23-F1
#
_entry.id   AF-A0A3D0JK23-F1
#
_cell.length_a   1.000
_cell.length_b   1.000
_cell.length_c   1.000
_cell.angle_alpha   90.00
_cell.angle_beta   90.00
_cell.angle_gamma   90.00
#
_symmetry.space_group_name_H-M   'P 1'
#
loop_
_entity.id
_entity.type
_entity.pdbx_description
1 polymer ?
#
loop_
_entity_poly.entity_id
_entity_poly.type
_entity_poly.pdbx_seq_one_letter_code
_entity_poly.pdbx_strand_id
1 'polypeptide(L)' 'MRFGCLAVFIAALSTSAMAIEDSRVPGGVAVIPIEPDSRPTFDGKPVLTITDNGQDLAVVGLPLSLEP' A
#
# COMPACT_ATOMS: atom_id res chain seq x y z
N MET A 1 -13.04 -31.27 26.79
CA MET A 1 -11.85 -30.47 26.44
C MET A 1 -11.73 -30.29 24.91
N ARG A 2 -12.76 -29.81 24.20
CA ARG A 2 -12.77 -29.69 22.72
C ARG A 2 -13.12 -28.29 22.18
N PHE A 3 -13.63 -27.39 23.03
CA PHE A 3 -14.05 -26.04 22.63
C PHE A 3 -12.93 -24.99 22.67
N GLY A 4 -11.85 -25.23 23.41
CA GLY A 4 -10.73 -24.28 23.51
C GLY A 4 -10.00 -24.05 22.18
N CYS A 5 -9.87 -25.09 21.36
CA CYS A 5 -9.20 -24.97 20.06
C CYS A 5 -10.00 -24.11 19.07
N LEU A 6 -11.34 -24.12 19.14
CA LEU A 6 -12.19 -23.36 18.21
C LEU A 6 -12.05 -21.84 18.43
N ALA A 7 -11.92 -21.41 19.69
CA ALA A 7 -11.76 -20.00 20.02
C ALA A 7 -10.42 -19.41 19.52
N VAL A 8 -9.34 -20.20 19.56
CA VAL A 8 -8.03 -19.79 19.05
C VAL A 8 -8.04 -19.65 17.52
N PHE A 9 -8.75 -20.54 16.83
CA PHE A 9 -8.90 -20.47 15.36
C PHE A 9 -9.63 -19.22 14.89
N ILE A 10 -10.67 -18.77 15.61
CA ILE A 10 -11.44 -17.58 15.24
C ILE A 10 -10.60 -16.30 15.46
N ALA A 11 -9.80 -16.25 16.53
CA ALA A 11 -8.95 -15.08 16.80
C ALA A 11 -7.82 -14.88 15.77
N ALA A 12 -7.32 -15.97 15.16
CA ALA A 12 -6.26 -15.90 14.16
C ALA A 12 -6.73 -15.36 12.79
N LEU A 13 -8.04 -15.35 12.52
CA LEU A 13 -8.61 -14.90 11.24
C LEU A 13 -8.80 -13.37 11.17
N SER A 14 -8.63 -12.65 12.29
CA SER A 14 -8.92 -11.21 12.39
C SER A 14 -7.76 -10.30 11.97
N THR A 15 -6.79 -10.79 11.18
CA THR A 15 -5.69 -9.95 10.71
C THR A 15 -6.23 -9.00 9.62
N SER A 16 -6.61 -7.80 10.03
CA SER A 16 -6.97 -6.71 9.12
C SER A 16 -5.71 -6.26 8.37
N ALA A 17 -5.65 -6.47 7.07
CA ALA A 17 -4.67 -5.81 6.22
C ALA A 17 -4.96 -4.31 6.25
N MET A 18 -4.04 -3.50 6.77
CA MET A 18 -4.15 -2.05 6.69
C MET A 18 -3.81 -1.61 5.27
N ALA A 19 -4.74 -0.89 4.64
CA ALA A 19 -4.50 -0.27 3.34
C ALA A 19 -3.42 0.83 3.45
N ILE A 20 -2.65 1.05 2.39
CA ILE A 20 -1.73 2.19 2.31
C ILE A 20 -2.57 3.47 2.24
N GLU A 21 -2.37 4.39 3.18
CA GLU A 21 -3.01 5.71 3.14
C GLU A 21 -2.30 6.63 2.14
N ASP A 22 -3.08 7.28 1.26
CA ASP A 22 -2.61 8.33 0.36
C ASP A 22 -2.40 9.63 1.15
N SER A 23 -1.14 9.93 1.46
CA SER A 23 -0.69 11.11 2.19
C SER A 23 0.34 11.87 1.37
N ARG A 24 -0.13 12.88 0.63
CA ARG A 24 0.66 13.65 -0.33
C ARG A 24 1.37 14.85 0.31
N VAL A 25 2.18 14.57 1.33
CA VAL A 25 3.02 15.56 2.02
C VAL A 25 4.48 15.08 2.06
N PRO A 26 5.46 15.97 2.27
CA PRO A 26 6.83 15.54 2.52
C PRO A 26 6.90 14.55 3.70
N GLY A 27 7.57 13.41 3.49
CA GLY A 27 7.61 12.29 4.43
C GLY A 27 6.41 11.32 4.35
N GLY A 28 5.42 11.62 3.51
CA GLY A 28 4.25 10.79 3.26
C GLY A 28 4.44 9.81 2.09
N VAL A 29 3.31 9.26 1.63
CA VAL A 29 3.22 8.32 0.52
C VAL A 29 2.11 8.77 -0.41
N ALA A 30 2.40 8.96 -1.69
CA ALA A 30 1.39 9.23 -2.71
C ALA A 30 0.96 7.95 -3.42
N VAL A 31 -0.35 7.77 -3.60
CA VAL A 31 -0.93 6.67 -4.40
C VAL A 31 -1.50 7.26 -5.68
N ILE A 32 -0.88 6.94 -6.82
CA ILE A 32 -1.16 7.60 -8.12
C ILE A 32 -1.65 6.56 -9.13
N PRO A 33 -2.81 6.75 -9.77
CA PRO A 33 -3.25 5.94 -10.90
C PRO A 33 -2.25 5.97 -12.04
N ILE A 34 -1.95 4.83 -12.64
CA ILE A 34 -1.06 4.73 -13.79
C ILE A 34 -1.70 3.92 -14.92
N GLU A 35 -1.18 4.10 -16.13
CA GLU A 35 -1.57 3.24 -17.25
C GLU A 35 -1.07 1.80 -17.03
N PRO A 36 -1.80 0.80 -17.54
CA PRO A 36 -1.35 -0.59 -17.50
C PRO A 36 0.04 -0.76 -18.13
N ASP A 37 0.83 -1.67 -17.57
CA ASP A 37 2.20 -1.99 -18.01
C ASP A 37 3.20 -0.81 -18.00
N SER A 38 2.79 0.35 -17.47
CA SER A 38 3.69 1.49 -17.32
C SER A 38 4.77 1.19 -16.27
N ARG A 39 5.94 1.81 -16.45
CA ARG A 39 7.09 1.68 -15.55
C ARG A 39 7.43 3.04 -14.95
N PRO A 40 6.57 3.58 -14.06
CA PRO A 40 6.74 4.90 -13.52
C PRO A 40 8.04 5.01 -12.72
N THR A 41 8.59 6.22 -12.74
CA THR A 41 9.76 6.59 -11.93
C THR A 41 9.48 7.86 -11.17
N PHE A 42 10.06 8.00 -9.99
CA PHE A 42 10.08 9.22 -9.20
C PHE A 42 11.53 9.59 -8.90
N ASP A 43 11.94 10.80 -9.26
CA ASP A 43 13.35 11.24 -9.16
C ASP A 43 14.31 10.25 -9.88
N GLY A 44 13.90 9.77 -11.06
CA GLY A 44 14.66 8.80 -11.86
C GLY A 44 14.74 7.38 -11.29
N LYS A 45 14.11 7.12 -10.14
CA LYS A 45 14.09 5.79 -9.49
C LYS A 45 12.78 5.06 -9.79
N PRO A 46 12.81 3.77 -10.10
CA PRO A 46 11.57 3.00 -10.28
C PRO A 46 10.76 2.99 -8.98
N VAL A 47 9.44 3.11 -9.10
CA VAL A 47 8.52 3.09 -7.95
C VAL A 47 7.74 1.77 -7.90
N LEU A 48 7.23 1.43 -6.72
CA LEU A 48 6.40 0.25 -6.54
C LEU A 48 5.10 0.42 -7.32
N THR A 49 4.75 -0.58 -8.13
CA THR A 49 3.46 -0.66 -8.83
C THR A 49 2.65 -1.82 -8.27
N ILE A 50 1.38 -1.57 -7.96
CA ILE A 50 0.43 -2.57 -7.50
C ILE A 50 -0.84 -2.48 -8.33
N THR A 51 -1.60 -3.58 -8.38
CA THR A 51 -2.97 -3.56 -8.90
C THR A 51 -3.92 -3.68 -7.71
N ASP A 52 -4.82 -2.71 -7.56
CA ASP A 52 -5.89 -2.73 -6.55
C ASP A 52 -7.23 -2.49 -7.22
N ASN A 53 -8.22 -3.33 -6.94
CA ASN A 53 -9.56 -3.25 -7.54
C ASN A 53 -9.57 -3.15 -9.09
N GLY A 54 -8.57 -3.75 -9.75
CA GLY A 54 -8.42 -3.73 -11.22
C GLY A 54 -7.82 -2.44 -11.78
N GLN A 55 -7.35 -1.54 -10.92
CA GLN A 55 -6.65 -0.31 -11.28
C GLN A 55 -5.17 -0.44 -10.91
N ASP A 56 -4.29 -0.12 -11.85
CA ASP A 56 -2.85 -0.05 -11.58
C ASP A 56 -2.51 1.27 -10.89
N LEU A 57 -1.73 1.15 -9.82
CA LEU A 57 -1.36 2.24 -8.93
C LEU A 57 0.16 2.25 -8.74
N ALA A 58 0.75 3.43 -8.83
CA ALA A 58 2.10 3.70 -8.33
C ALA A 58 2.03 4.13 -6.87
N VAL A 59 2.85 3.49 -6.02
CA VAL A 59 3.03 3.85 -4.62
C VAL A 59 4.38 4.56 -4.47
N VAL A 60 4.34 5.85 -4.18
CA VAL A 60 5.50 6.74 -4.21
C VAL A 60 5.80 7.28 -2.82
N GLY A 61 6.97 6.94 -2.26
CA GLY A 61 7.45 7.58 -1.03
C GLY A 61 7.93 9.01 -1.30
N LEU A 62 7.41 9.97 -0.56
CA LEU A 62 7.76 11.38 -0.70
C LEU A 62 8.85 11.74 0.32
N PRO A 63 10.05 12.18 -0.12
CA PRO A 63 11.11 12.58 0.80
C PRO A 63 10.68 13.78 1.65
N LEU A 64 11.19 13.87 2.89
CA LEU A 64 10.93 15.01 3.78
C LEU A 64 11.47 16.34 3.25
N SER A 65 12.48 16.28 2.36
CA SER A 65 13.08 17.45 1.71
C SER A 65 12.30 17.93 0.48
N LEU A 66 11.17 17.29 0.15
CA LEU A 66 10.33 17.73 -0.95
C LEU A 66 9.73 19.10 -0.62
N GLU A 67 9.81 20.04 -1.56
CA GLU A 67 9.11 21.31 -1.46
C GLU A 67 7.65 21.12 -1.94
N PRO A 68 6.64 21.63 -1.19
CA PRO A 68 5.23 21.47 -1.52
C PRO A 68 4.75 22.33 -2.69
#